data_AF-A0A8S3ZQI5-F1
#
_entry.id   AF-A0A8S3ZQI5-F1
#
_cell.length_a   1.000
_cell.length_b   1.000
_cell.length_c   1.000
_cell.angle_alpha   90.00
_cell.angle_beta   90.00
_cell.angle_gamma   90.00
#
_symmetry.space_group_name_H-M   'P 1'
#
loop_
_entity.id
_entity.type
_entity.pdbx_description
1 polymer ?
#
loop_
_entity_poly.entity_id
_entity_poly.type
_entity_poly.pdbx_seq_one_letter_code
_entity_poly.pdbx_strand_id
1 'polypeptide(L)'
;LYRQFPAMAPNASSPDWPELEGEVEFQPGKGRSAGVQSSFQLIALAVTSAMAVVSGLIVGVILKWCTFLGQPVGDRLFEDSPLWTLSELEKQKSSASRMEGSRAPLLGSLGRGDIRLQELKSS
;
A
#
# COMPACT_ATOMS: atom_id res chain seq x y z
N LEU A 1 8.38 15.55 -26.45
CA LEU A 1 8.82 14.14 -26.29
C LEU A 1 10.33 14.02 -26.08
N TYR A 2 11.16 14.57 -26.98
CA TYR A 2 12.63 14.49 -26.91
C TYR A 2 13.28 15.18 -25.71
N ARG A 3 12.60 16.13 -25.05
CA ARG A 3 13.05 16.69 -23.76
C ARG A 3 13.03 15.68 -22.62
N GLN A 4 11.98 14.87 -22.52
CA GLN A 4 11.84 13.84 -21.48
C GLN A 4 12.63 12.57 -21.82
N PHE A 5 12.75 12.29 -23.12
CA PHE A 5 13.37 11.08 -23.66
C PHE A 5 14.41 11.42 -24.75
N PRO A 6 15.55 12.01 -24.38
CA PRO A 6 16.54 12.50 -25.34
C PRO A 6 17.12 11.40 -26.22
N ALA A 7 17.17 10.15 -25.74
CA ALA A 7 17.64 9.02 -26.54
C ALA A 7 16.68 8.60 -27.68
N MET A 8 15.45 9.10 -27.67
CA MET A 8 14.45 8.90 -28.73
C MET A 8 14.63 9.89 -29.89
N ALA A 9 15.37 10.98 -29.69
CA ALA A 9 15.59 11.96 -30.74
C ALA A 9 16.25 11.30 -31.96
N PRO A 10 15.82 11.66 -33.18
CA PRO A 10 16.43 11.18 -34.41
C PRO A 10 17.92 11.51 -34.41
N ASN A 11 18.70 10.68 -35.10
CA ASN A 11 20.13 10.90 -35.23
C ASN A 11 20.38 12.03 -36.25
N ALA A 12 21.53 12.71 -36.13
CA ALA A 12 21.91 13.82 -37.00
C ALA A 12 22.09 13.44 -38.48
N SER A 13 22.17 12.14 -38.79
CA SER A 13 22.34 11.61 -40.15
C SER A 13 21.03 11.13 -40.77
N SER A 14 19.91 11.25 -40.06
CA SER A 14 18.60 10.82 -40.54
C SER A 14 17.98 11.90 -41.42
N PRO A 15 17.23 11.53 -42.47
CA PRO A 15 16.62 12.50 -43.39
C PRO A 15 15.63 13.46 -42.72
N ASP A 16 15.16 13.12 -41.51
CA ASP A 16 14.21 13.92 -40.72
C ASP A 16 14.91 14.96 -39.82
N TRP A 17 16.24 14.90 -39.69
CA TRP A 17 17.03 15.83 -38.86
C TRP A 17 17.04 17.29 -39.36
N PRO A 18 17.21 17.59 -40.66
CA PRO A 18 17.31 18.97 -41.15
C PRO A 18 16.02 19.79 -40.91
N GLU A 19 14.87 19.12 -40.84
CA GLU A 19 13.57 19.74 -40.61
C GLU A 19 13.35 20.07 -39.12
N LEU A 20 13.98 19.31 -38.22
CA LEU A 20 13.84 19.47 -36.76
C LEU A 20 14.88 20.39 -36.13
N GLU A 21 16.07 20.51 -36.73
CA GLU A 21 17.18 21.33 -36.24
C GLU A 21 16.86 22.84 -36.21
N GLY A 22 15.91 23.30 -37.04
CA GLY A 22 15.47 24.69 -37.10
C GLY A 22 14.32 25.06 -36.14
N GLU A 23 13.55 24.09 -35.65
CA GLU A 23 12.32 24.34 -34.89
C GLU A 23 12.44 24.04 -33.38
N VAL A 24 13.39 23.19 -32.97
CA VAL A 24 13.44 22.72 -31.58
C VAL A 24 14.87 22.55 -31.07
N GLU A 25 15.16 23.17 -29.92
CA GLU A 25 16.46 23.07 -29.24
C GLU A 25 16.60 21.74 -28.48
N PHE A 26 16.97 20.66 -29.17
CA PHE A 26 17.40 19.41 -28.53
C PHE A 26 18.58 18.77 -29.26
N GLN A 27 19.45 18.09 -28.51
CA GLN A 27 20.61 17.40 -29.09
C GLN A 27 20.18 16.13 -29.84
N PRO A 28 20.84 15.79 -30.97
CA PRO A 28 20.55 14.59 -31.73
C PRO A 28 20.70 13.34 -30.87
N GLY A 29 19.66 12.50 -30.89
CA GLY A 29 19.58 11.31 -30.06
C GLY A 29 20.06 10.05 -30.76
N LYS A 30 19.78 8.90 -30.16
CA LYS A 30 20.12 7.57 -30.71
C LYS A 30 19.00 6.99 -31.59
N GLY A 31 17.90 7.71 -31.82
CA GLY A 31 16.75 7.24 -32.59
C GLY A 31 16.09 5.97 -32.01
N ARG A 32 16.13 5.79 -30.69
CA ARG A 32 15.62 4.55 -30.06
C ARG A 32 14.08 4.49 -30.14
N SER A 33 13.54 3.32 -30.48
CA SER A 33 12.09 3.06 -30.46
C SER A 33 11.51 3.19 -29.04
N ALA A 34 10.25 3.61 -28.95
CA ALA A 34 9.50 3.73 -27.70
C ALA A 34 9.47 2.41 -26.89
N GLY A 35 9.44 1.25 -27.57
CA GLY A 35 9.46 -0.06 -26.91
C GLY A 35 10.77 -0.38 -26.18
N VAL A 36 11.89 0.19 -26.64
CA VAL A 36 13.19 0.04 -25.97
C VAL A 36 13.28 0.97 -24.76
N GLN A 37 12.59 2.11 -24.76
CA GLN A 37 12.59 3.00 -23.61
C GLN A 37 11.68 2.53 -22.47
N SER A 38 10.51 1.98 -22.79
CA SER A 38 9.60 1.43 -21.78
C SER A 38 10.20 0.21 -21.08
N SER A 39 10.99 -0.61 -21.78
CA SER A 39 11.68 -1.75 -21.17
C SER A 39 12.70 -1.33 -20.10
N PHE A 40 13.45 -0.25 -20.33
CA PHE A 40 14.34 0.30 -19.30
C PHE A 40 13.58 0.78 -18.05
N GLN A 41 12.38 1.36 -18.22
CA GLN A 41 11.55 1.76 -17.08
C GLN A 41 11.03 0.54 -16.30
N LEU A 42 10.60 -0.52 -17.00
CA LEU A 42 10.19 -1.76 -16.36
C LEU A 42 11.34 -2.43 -15.61
N ILE A 43 12.56 -2.42 -16.18
CA ILE A 43 13.75 -2.94 -15.50
C ILE A 43 14.07 -2.10 -14.25
N ALA A 44 14.01 -0.77 -14.35
CA ALA A 44 14.22 0.10 -13.19
C ALA A 44 13.21 -0.17 -12.08
N LEU A 45 11.94 -0.40 -12.43
CA LEU A 45 10.89 -0.77 -11.48
C LEU A 45 11.16 -2.14 -10.85
N ALA A 46 11.56 -3.12 -11.63
CA ALA A 46 11.92 -4.45 -11.14
C ALA A 46 13.09 -4.41 -10.16
N VAL A 47 14.15 -3.65 -10.48
CA VAL A 47 15.31 -3.46 -9.60
C VAL A 47 14.92 -2.75 -8.30
N THR A 48 14.08 -1.71 -8.39
CA THR A 48 13.60 -0.98 -7.21
C THR A 48 12.76 -1.87 -6.31
N SER A 49 11.86 -2.68 -6.89
CA SER A 49 11.05 -3.64 -6.16
C SER A 49 11.91 -4.69 -5.46
N ALA A 50 12.91 -5.24 -6.16
CA ALA A 50 13.85 -6.18 -5.56
C ALA A 50 14.61 -5.58 -4.38
N MET A 51 15.12 -4.36 -4.54
CA MET A 51 15.80 -3.63 -3.45
C MET A 51 14.86 -3.37 -2.25
N ALA A 52 13.60 -3.00 -2.51
CA ALA A 52 12.61 -2.77 -1.46
C ALA A 52 12.29 -4.05 -0.68
N VAL A 53 12.13 -5.18 -1.36
CA VAL A 53 11.88 -6.48 -0.71
C VAL A 53 13.08 -6.89 0.13
N VAL A 54 14.30 -6.83 -0.42
CA VAL A 54 15.51 -7.25 0.30
C VAL A 54 15.77 -6.35 1.51
N SER A 55 15.72 -5.03 1.35
CA SER A 55 15.93 -4.09 2.45
C SER A 55 14.83 -4.21 3.51
N GLY A 56 13.57 -4.36 3.12
CA GLY A 56 12.44 -4.58 4.03
C GLY A 56 12.58 -5.87 4.84
N LEU A 57 13.06 -6.96 4.21
CA LEU A 57 13.35 -8.22 4.91
C LEU A 57 14.48 -8.04 5.93
N ILE A 58 15.56 -7.37 5.55
CA ILE A 58 16.69 -7.11 6.46
C ILE A 58 16.22 -6.29 7.67
N VAL A 59 15.52 -5.17 7.43
CA VAL A 59 14.99 -4.33 8.50
C VAL A 59 13.99 -5.09 9.36
N GLY A 60 13.10 -5.89 8.76
CA GLY A 60 12.14 -6.72 9.49
C GLY A 60 12.81 -7.74 10.40
N VAL A 61 13.89 -8.39 9.94
CA VAL A 61 14.67 -9.33 10.76
C VAL A 61 15.39 -8.60 11.89
N ILE A 62 15.97 -7.42 11.62
CA ILE A 62 16.62 -6.60 12.65
C ILE A 62 15.60 -6.20 13.72
N LEU A 63 14.42 -5.71 13.34
CA LEU A 63 13.36 -5.34 14.29
C LEU A 63 12.88 -6.53 15.12
N LYS A 64 12.76 -7.72 14.50
CA LYS A 64 12.42 -8.95 15.23
C LYS A 64 13.48 -9.31 16.27
N TRP A 65 14.76 -9.13 15.96
CA TRP A 65 15.86 -9.42 16.89
C TRP A 65 15.99 -8.35 17.98
N CYS A 66 15.75 -7.08 17.64
CA CYS A 66 15.78 -5.96 18.56
C CYS A 66 14.46 -5.87 19.37
N THR A 67 14.13 -6.92 20.11
CA THR A 67 12.92 -6.99 20.95
C THR A 67 12.92 -5.95 22.08
N PHE A 68 14.07 -5.33 22.37
CA PHE A 68 14.19 -4.25 23.36
C PHE A 68 13.65 -2.89 22.88
N LEU A 69 13.27 -2.75 21.61
CA LEU A 69 12.71 -1.51 21.03
C LEU A 69 11.27 -1.21 21.49
N GLY A 70 10.75 -1.92 22.50
CA GLY A 70 9.42 -1.64 23.08
C GLY A 70 8.26 -2.03 22.17
N GLN A 71 8.46 -3.01 21.28
CA GLN A 71 7.40 -3.46 20.36
C GLN A 71 6.25 -4.12 21.14
N PRO A 72 5.00 -3.67 20.97
CA PRO A 72 3.85 -4.34 21.57
C PRO A 72 3.68 -5.73 20.94
N VAL A 73 3.52 -6.75 21.79
CA VAL A 73 3.39 -8.16 21.38
C VAL A 73 1.96 -8.64 21.65
N GLY A 74 1.41 -9.47 20.74
CA GLY A 74 0.14 -10.17 20.95
C GLY A 74 -1.11 -9.34 20.65
N ASP A 75 -2.15 -9.42 21.48
CA ASP A 75 -3.45 -8.78 21.19
C ASP A 75 -3.47 -7.25 21.40
N ARG A 76 -2.34 -6.66 21.77
CA ARG A 76 -2.22 -5.24 22.13
C ARG A 76 -1.56 -4.36 21.06
N LEU A 77 -1.39 -4.86 19.83
CA LEU A 77 -0.75 -4.08 18.75
C LEU A 77 -1.51 -2.79 18.40
N PHE A 78 -2.81 -2.76 18.63
CA PHE A 78 -3.69 -1.61 18.34
C PHE A 78 -4.18 -0.92 19.62
N GLU A 79 -3.59 -1.23 20.78
CA GLU A 79 -3.89 -0.53 22.02
C GLU A 79 -2.94 0.65 22.19
N ASP A 80 -3.49 1.86 22.24
CA ASP A 80 -2.68 3.08 22.47
C ASP A 80 -2.28 3.24 23.95
N SER A 81 -3.03 2.61 24.86
CA SER A 81 -2.85 2.74 26.31
C SER A 81 -1.45 2.41 26.89
N PRO A 82 -0.65 1.46 26.35
CA PRO A 82 0.67 1.16 26.90
C PRO A 82 1.76 2.13 26.43
N LEU A 83 1.55 2.87 25.32
CA LEU A 83 2.54 3.81 24.78
C LEU A 83 2.17 5.28 25.02
N TRP A 84 0.87 5.57 25.11
CA TRP A 84 0.33 6.92 25.23
C TRP A 84 -0.37 7.14 26.57
N THR A 85 -0.15 8.31 27.17
CA THR A 85 -0.93 8.78 28.31
C THR A 85 -2.29 9.28 27.83
N LEU A 86 -3.30 8.42 27.86
CA LEU A 86 -4.66 8.76 27.44
C LEU A 86 -5.37 9.66 28.47
N SER A 87 -6.22 10.55 27.99
CA SER A 87 -7.13 11.31 28.84
C SER A 87 -8.21 10.41 29.45
N GLU A 88 -8.81 10.81 30.58
CA GLU A 88 -9.80 9.98 31.28
C GLU A 88 -11.05 9.68 30.42
N LEU A 89 -11.47 10.61 29.56
CA LEU A 89 -12.57 10.39 28.62
C LEU A 89 -12.24 9.30 27.58
N GLU A 90 -11.01 9.28 27.09
CA GLU A 90 -10.55 8.30 26.09
C GLU A 90 -10.36 6.92 26.71
N LYS A 91 -9.90 6.84 27.97
CA LYS A 91 -9.86 5.59 28.73
C LYS A 91 -11.26 5.00 28.90
N GLN A 92 -12.27 5.82 29.22
CA GLN A 92 -13.66 5.37 29.35
C GLN A 92 -14.24 4.89 28.01
N LYS A 93 -13.97 5.62 26.92
CA LYS A 93 -14.43 5.21 25.57
C LYS A 93 -13.78 3.91 25.10
N SER A 94 -12.47 3.76 25.31
CA SER A 94 -11.72 2.55 24.97
C SER A 94 -12.22 1.31 25.74
N SER A 95 -12.47 1.46 27.05
CA SER A 95 -13.01 0.38 27.88
C SER A 95 -14.47 0.03 27.55
N ALA A 96 -15.30 1.00 27.20
CA ALA A 96 -16.67 0.75 26.73
C ALA A 96 -16.71 -0.01 25.39
N SER A 97 -15.89 0.41 24.41
CA SER A 97 -15.81 -0.27 23.09
C SER A 97 -15.30 -1.71 23.22
N ARG A 98 -14.37 -1.98 24.15
CA ARG A 98 -13.87 -3.33 24.44
C ARG A 98 -14.94 -4.23 25.06
N MET A 99 -15.81 -3.68 25.91
CA MET A 99 -16.96 -4.41 26.46
C MET A 99 -18.03 -4.71 25.39
N GLU A 100 -18.17 -3.87 24.38
CA GLU A 100 -19.13 -4.08 23.28
C GLU A 100 -18.62 -5.13 22.28
N GLY A 101 -17.33 -5.07 21.91
CA GLY A 101 -16.70 -6.06 21.01
C GLY A 101 -16.64 -7.48 21.58
N SER A 102 -16.50 -7.63 22.91
CA SER A 102 -16.49 -8.94 23.58
C SER A 102 -17.87 -9.64 23.60
N ARG A 103 -18.96 -8.91 23.31
CA ARG A 103 -20.34 -9.46 23.28
C ARG A 103 -20.77 -10.02 21.92
N ALA A 104 -19.95 -9.86 20.88
CA ALA A 104 -20.19 -10.42 19.56
C ALA A 104 -19.41 -11.74 19.38
N PRO A 105 -19.95 -12.87 19.90
CA PRO A 105 -20.57 -13.82 18.97
C PRO A 105 -21.84 -14.53 19.51
N LEU A 106 -22.59 -13.96 20.46
CA LEU A 106 -23.78 -14.63 21.04
C LEU A 106 -25.14 -14.19 20.48
N LEU A 107 -25.16 -13.36 19.44
CA LEU A 107 -26.39 -12.87 18.80
C LEU A 107 -26.50 -13.23 17.31
N GLY A 108 -25.70 -14.18 16.83
CA GLY A 108 -25.77 -14.73 15.47
C GLY A 108 -26.56 -16.04 15.33
N SER A 109 -27.08 -16.61 16.43
CA SER A 109 -27.70 -17.95 16.43
C SER A 109 -29.18 -17.98 16.88
N LEU A 110 -29.84 -16.85 17.12
CA LEU A 110 -31.30 -16.89 17.28
C LEU A 110 -31.98 -16.83 15.92
N GLY A 111 -32.34 -18.02 15.45
CA GLY A 111 -33.11 -18.29 14.24
C GLY A 111 -34.29 -17.34 14.09
N ARG A 112 -34.22 -16.55 13.04
CA ARG A 112 -35.26 -15.70 12.48
C ARG A 112 -36.37 -16.57 11.86
N GLY A 113 -37.06 -17.38 12.67
CA GLY A 113 -38.05 -18.35 12.19
C GLY A 113 -39.22 -18.66 13.13
N ASP A 114 -39.04 -18.61 14.46
CA ASP A 114 -39.98 -19.30 15.36
C ASP A 114 -41.08 -18.45 16.01
N ILE A 115 -41.21 -17.15 15.68
CA ILE A 115 -42.23 -16.29 16.33
C ILE A 115 -43.63 -16.45 15.70
N ARG A 116 -43.79 -17.23 14.62
CA ARG A 116 -45.06 -17.30 13.87
C ARG A 116 -45.96 -18.52 14.13
N LEU A 117 -45.54 -19.51 14.93
CA LEU A 117 -46.30 -20.76 15.10
C LEU A 117 -47.06 -20.93 16.43
N GLN A 118 -46.92 -20.02 17.39
CA GLN A 118 -47.68 -20.13 18.66
C GLN A 118 -49.08 -19.50 18.62
N GLU A 119 -49.40 -18.70 17.61
CA GLU A 119 -50.72 -18.05 17.47
C GLU A 119 -51.78 -18.92 16.74
N LEU A 120 -51.44 -20.13 16.27
CA LEU A 120 -52.36 -21.00 15.51
C LEU A 120 -52.84 -22.26 16.27
N LYS A 121 -52.54 -22.38 17.57
CA LYS A 121 -52.99 -23.52 18.40
C LYS A 121 -53.84 -23.08 19.60
N SER A 122 -54.70 -22.09 19.37
CA SER A 122 -55.72 -21.62 20.31
C SER A 122 -57.07 -21.40 19.61
N SER A 123 -57.42 -22.28 18.68
CA SER A 123 -58.77 -22.41 18.14
C SER A 123 -59.32 -23.80 18.41
#